data_AF-X0XQJ2-F1
#
_entry.id   AF-X0XQJ2-F1
#
_cell.length_a   1.000
_cell.length_b   1.000
_cell.length_c   1.000
_cell.angle_alpha   90.00
_cell.angle_beta   90.00
_cell.angle_gamma   90.00
#
_symmetry.space_group_name_H-M   'P 1'
#
loop_
_entity.id
_entity.type
_entity.pdbx_description
1 polymer ?
#
loop_
_entity_poly.entity_id
_entity_poly.type
_entity_poly.pdbx_seq_one_letter_code
_entity_poly.pdbx_strand_id
1 'polypeptide(L)'
;VPRALSASHMAYLKVAEGCSRHCTYCIIPKLRGKKRSRPLQEVIVEAQNLLDAGVKELVLVAQDTTSYGKDLQPTVNLSQLVESLAGLSVDPPMKSGAVVEENDIAGAWIRVLYGHPESIEGSFIKTVATHSNVCSYFDIPIQHVSSSILKKMGRQYTRDDLRRLFDKIRSQVPDAVLRTTLILGFPGETEKDFETLLRFIEDTRFEHLGVFLYSDSDDLPSHNLPEHVPASVTQERYDQLMSCQLDISAQNYQKYIG
;
A
#
# COMPACT_ATOMS: atom_id res chain seq x y z
N VAL A 1 3.02 -23.04 -2.78
CA VAL A 1 3.53 -23.13 -4.17
C VAL A 1 4.54 -22.00 -4.35
N PRO A 2 5.82 -22.29 -4.60
CA PRO A 2 6.83 -21.27 -4.89
C PRO A 2 6.42 -20.50 -6.15
N ARG A 3 6.54 -19.17 -6.15
CA ARG A 3 6.16 -18.36 -7.31
C ARG A 3 7.30 -18.33 -8.34
N ALA A 4 6.96 -18.52 -9.61
CA ALA A 4 7.87 -18.25 -10.71
C ALA A 4 8.16 -16.73 -10.81
N LEU A 5 9.32 -16.38 -11.36
CA LEU A 5 9.73 -14.99 -11.58
C LEU A 5 8.65 -14.21 -12.35
N SER A 6 8.30 -13.02 -11.83
CA SER A 6 7.29 -12.16 -12.45
C SER A 6 7.89 -11.29 -13.56
N ALA A 7 9.16 -10.91 -13.41
CA ALA A 7 10.05 -10.40 -14.44
C ALA A 7 11.48 -10.87 -14.13
N SER A 8 12.41 -10.78 -15.09
CA SER A 8 13.81 -11.21 -14.89
C SER A 8 14.54 -10.47 -13.77
N HIS A 9 14.08 -9.26 -13.40
CA HIS A 9 14.69 -8.41 -12.38
C HIS A 9 13.82 -8.21 -11.14
N MET A 10 12.56 -8.68 -11.13
CA MET A 10 11.59 -8.40 -10.07
C MET A 10 10.75 -9.64 -9.74
N ALA A 11 10.50 -9.86 -8.45
CA ALA A 11 9.63 -10.94 -7.97
C ALA A 11 8.65 -10.47 -6.89
N TYR A 12 7.39 -10.92 -7.00
CA TYR A 12 6.39 -10.73 -5.95
C TYR A 12 6.53 -11.78 -4.84
N LEU A 13 7.03 -11.36 -3.69
CA LEU A 13 7.18 -12.20 -2.51
C LEU A 13 5.90 -12.14 -1.66
N LYS A 14 5.12 -13.23 -1.65
CA LYS A 14 3.92 -13.30 -0.80
C LYS A 14 4.31 -13.54 0.64
N VAL A 15 3.99 -12.61 1.54
CA VAL A 15 4.37 -12.71 2.96
C VAL A 15 3.22 -13.18 3.86
N ALA A 16 1.98 -13.03 3.41
CA ALA A 16 0.79 -13.50 4.11
C ALA A 16 -0.36 -13.81 3.14
N GLU A 17 -1.35 -14.56 3.60
CA GLU A 17 -2.60 -14.85 2.88
C GLU A 17 -3.80 -14.59 3.79
N GLY A 18 -4.90 -14.10 3.22
CA GLY A 18 -6.13 -13.82 3.95
C GLY A 18 -6.11 -12.45 4.62
N CYS A 19 -7.27 -12.06 5.15
CA CYS A 19 -7.44 -10.75 5.77
C CYS A 19 -8.44 -10.86 6.92
N SER A 20 -8.11 -10.26 8.07
CA SER A 20 -8.97 -10.23 9.27
C SER A 20 -9.68 -8.89 9.45
N ARG A 21 -9.69 -8.04 8.41
CA ARG A 21 -10.40 -6.76 8.39
C ARG A 21 -11.88 -6.99 8.06
N HIS A 22 -12.75 -6.14 8.60
CA HIS A 22 -14.21 -6.25 8.44
C HIS A 22 -14.74 -5.15 7.49
N CYS A 23 -14.12 -5.03 6.33
CA CYS A 23 -14.52 -4.04 5.32
C CYS A 23 -15.86 -4.46 4.69
N THR A 24 -16.86 -3.59 4.69
CA THR A 24 -18.22 -3.94 4.27
C THR A 24 -18.37 -4.15 2.77
N TYR A 25 -17.43 -3.64 1.97
CA TYR A 25 -17.36 -3.79 0.51
C TYR A 25 -16.38 -4.88 0.05
N CYS A 26 -15.81 -5.67 0.96
CA CYS A 26 -14.74 -6.61 0.63
C CYS A 26 -15.11 -8.05 0.96
N ILE A 27 -15.12 -8.91 -0.07
CA ILE A 27 -15.43 -10.34 0.06
C ILE A 27 -14.23 -11.19 0.53
N ILE A 28 -13.02 -10.62 0.54
CA ILE A 28 -11.77 -11.35 0.78
C ILE A 28 -11.76 -12.20 2.06
N PRO A 29 -12.24 -11.72 3.23
CA PRO A 29 -12.28 -12.56 4.43
C PRO A 29 -13.10 -13.84 4.25
N LYS A 30 -14.17 -13.81 3.45
CA LYS A 30 -14.98 -15.00 3.11
C LYS A 30 -14.22 -15.94 2.16
N LEU A 31 -13.54 -15.40 1.15
CA LEU A 31 -12.86 -16.21 0.12
C LEU A 31 -11.51 -16.79 0.54
N ARG A 32 -10.70 -16.02 1.27
CA ARG A 32 -9.31 -16.37 1.61
C ARG A 32 -9.13 -16.74 3.09
N GLY A 33 -10.15 -16.50 3.90
CA GLY A 33 -10.15 -16.74 5.34
C GLY A 33 -9.40 -15.67 6.13
N LYS A 34 -9.23 -15.94 7.42
CA LYS A 34 -8.47 -15.09 8.34
C LYS A 34 -7.02 -14.97 7.90
N LYS A 35 -6.39 -13.86 8.28
CA LYS A 35 -4.97 -13.61 8.01
C LYS A 35 -4.11 -14.77 8.56
N ARG A 36 -3.18 -15.23 7.71
CA ARG A 36 -2.11 -16.16 8.02
C ARG A 36 -0.81 -15.63 7.44
N SER A 37 0.07 -15.14 8.31
CA SER A 37 1.42 -14.73 7.95
C SER A 37 2.32 -15.95 7.79
N ARG A 38 3.28 -15.86 6.88
CA ARG A 38 4.33 -16.87 6.76
C ARG A 38 5.37 -16.65 7.87
N PRO A 39 6.02 -17.71 8.39
CA PRO A 39 7.13 -17.55 9.32
C PRO A 39 8.27 -16.74 8.71
N LEU A 40 8.89 -15.87 9.53
CA LEU A 40 9.96 -14.97 9.10
C LEU A 40 11.08 -15.68 8.33
N GLN A 41 11.56 -16.81 8.86
CA GLN A 41 12.65 -17.57 8.25
C GLN A 41 12.30 -18.15 6.88
N GLU A 42 11.05 -18.60 6.68
CA GLU A 42 10.63 -19.09 5.37
C GLU A 42 10.59 -17.98 4.32
N VAL A 43 10.20 -16.77 4.72
CA VAL A 43 10.20 -15.60 3.83
C VAL A 43 11.63 -15.20 3.47
N ILE A 44 12.54 -15.20 4.44
CA ILE A 44 13.96 -14.89 4.23
C ILE A 44 14.61 -15.91 3.28
N VAL A 45 14.38 -17.21 3.48
CA VAL A 45 14.93 -18.25 2.60
C VAL A 45 14.41 -18.12 1.17
N GLU A 46 13.12 -17.87 0.98
CA GLU A 46 12.59 -17.63 -0.37
C GLU A 46 13.16 -16.35 -1.00
N ALA A 47 13.30 -15.29 -0.21
CA ALA A 47 13.92 -14.05 -0.69
C ALA A 47 15.36 -14.31 -1.15
N GLN A 48 16.19 -14.99 -0.35
CA GLN A 48 17.57 -15.32 -0.74
C GLN A 48 17.61 -16.14 -2.04
N ASN A 49 16.77 -17.18 -2.17
CA ASN A 49 16.71 -17.97 -3.39
C ASN A 49 16.34 -17.13 -4.63
N LEU A 50 15.47 -16.13 -4.47
CA LEU A 50 15.12 -15.21 -5.56
C LEU A 50 16.30 -14.29 -5.92
N LEU A 51 17.04 -13.81 -4.91
CA LEU A 51 18.24 -12.99 -5.11
C LEU A 51 19.35 -13.77 -5.83
N ASP A 52 19.58 -15.02 -5.42
CA ASP A 52 20.55 -15.93 -6.05
C ASP A 52 20.17 -16.24 -7.50
N ALA A 53 18.87 -16.22 -7.83
CA ALA A 53 18.35 -16.32 -9.18
C ALA A 53 18.46 -15.02 -10.01
N GLY A 54 19.04 -13.96 -9.45
CA GLY A 54 19.32 -12.70 -10.13
C GLY A 54 18.26 -11.61 -9.97
N VAL A 55 17.24 -11.81 -9.12
CA VAL A 55 16.23 -10.77 -8.82
C VAL A 55 16.91 -9.56 -8.18
N LYS A 56 16.50 -8.36 -8.62
CA LYS A 56 17.00 -7.07 -8.14
C LYS A 56 15.97 -6.27 -7.35
N GLU A 57 14.69 -6.63 -7.44
CA GLU A 57 13.60 -6.05 -6.65
C GLU A 57 12.66 -7.11 -6.09
N LEU A 58 12.50 -7.09 -4.77
CA LEU A 58 11.52 -7.89 -4.04
C LEU A 58 10.29 -7.02 -3.73
N VAL A 59 9.13 -7.44 -4.24
CA VAL A 59 7.86 -6.74 -4.01
C VAL A 59 7.00 -7.55 -3.04
N LEU A 60 6.94 -7.09 -1.79
CA LEU A 60 6.18 -7.75 -0.73
C LEU A 60 4.69 -7.52 -0.92
N VAL A 61 3.94 -8.62 -0.92
CA VAL A 61 2.49 -8.60 -1.14
C VAL A 61 1.75 -9.49 -0.14
N ALA A 62 0.60 -8.98 0.29
CA ALA A 62 -0.47 -9.67 1.02
C ALA A 62 -1.77 -8.90 0.79
N GLN A 63 -2.89 -9.39 1.35
CA GLN A 63 -4.14 -8.60 1.36
C GLN A 63 -4.06 -7.38 2.31
N ASP A 64 -3.24 -7.46 3.36
CA ASP A 64 -2.85 -6.35 4.26
C ASP A 64 -1.42 -6.65 4.70
N THR A 65 -0.44 -6.02 4.05
CA THR A 65 0.98 -6.32 4.27
C THR A 65 1.49 -5.71 5.57
N THR A 66 1.00 -4.53 5.95
CA THR A 66 1.44 -3.83 7.18
C THR A 66 1.01 -4.53 8.46
N SER A 67 0.01 -5.42 8.42
CA SER A 67 -0.33 -6.27 9.57
C SER A 67 0.49 -7.57 9.67
N TYR A 68 1.49 -7.80 8.82
CA TYR A 68 2.33 -9.02 8.85
C TYR A 68 2.85 -9.35 10.25
N GLY A 69 2.82 -10.64 10.59
CA GLY A 69 3.44 -11.22 11.78
C GLY A 69 2.67 -11.03 13.10
N LYS A 70 1.58 -10.24 13.11
CA LYS A 70 0.69 -10.05 14.28
C LYS A 70 -0.02 -11.34 14.72
N ASP A 71 -0.15 -12.30 13.81
CA ASP A 71 -0.76 -13.61 14.03
C ASP A 71 0.26 -14.74 14.30
N LEU A 72 1.56 -14.43 14.30
CA LEU A 72 2.63 -15.39 14.61
C LEU A 72 2.91 -15.50 16.11
N GLN A 73 3.57 -16.60 16.50
CA GLN A 73 4.06 -16.84 17.86
C GLN A 73 5.51 -17.34 17.79
N PRO A 74 6.51 -16.58 18.29
CA PRO A 74 6.38 -15.22 18.81
C PRO A 74 5.93 -14.23 17.72
N THR A 75 5.33 -13.11 18.15
CA THR A 75 4.89 -12.07 17.24
C THR A 75 6.09 -11.39 16.57
N VAL A 76 5.92 -11.04 15.29
CA VAL A 76 6.90 -10.30 14.48
C VAL A 76 6.14 -9.13 13.84
N ASN A 77 6.80 -8.01 13.58
CA ASN A 77 6.20 -6.90 12.82
C ASN A 77 6.80 -6.77 11.41
N LEU A 78 6.17 -5.94 10.57
CA LEU A 78 6.62 -5.72 9.21
C LEU A 78 8.05 -5.14 9.16
N SER A 79 8.38 -4.23 10.08
CA SER A 79 9.69 -3.58 10.14
C SER A 79 10.82 -4.60 10.31
N GLN A 80 10.66 -5.56 11.22
CA GLN A 80 11.62 -6.65 11.41
C GLN A 80 11.80 -7.51 10.16
N LEU A 81 10.71 -7.81 9.44
CA LEU A 81 10.79 -8.52 8.18
C LEU A 81 11.59 -7.70 7.14
N VAL A 82 11.23 -6.43 6.96
CA VAL A 82 11.84 -5.56 5.95
C VAL A 82 13.31 -5.30 6.27
N GLU A 83 13.67 -5.11 7.54
CA GLU A 83 15.07 -4.99 7.99
C GLU A 83 15.86 -6.26 7.71
N SER A 84 15.28 -7.44 7.98
CA SER A 84 15.92 -8.72 7.67
C SER A 84 16.16 -8.91 6.18
N LEU A 85 15.21 -8.49 5.34
CA LEU A 85 15.34 -8.54 3.89
C LEU A 85 16.34 -7.50 3.37
N ALA A 86 16.35 -6.30 3.95
CA ALA A 86 17.25 -5.21 3.55
C ALA A 86 18.71 -5.55 3.84
N GLY A 87 18.96 -6.35 4.88
CA GLY A 87 20.29 -6.86 5.22
C GLY A 87 20.74 -8.08 4.39
N LEU A 88 19.90 -8.62 3.49
CA LEU A 88 20.33 -9.72 2.62
C LEU A 88 21.35 -9.20 1.60
N SER A 89 22.52 -9.81 1.63
CA SER A 89 23.58 -9.52 0.68
C SER A 89 23.21 -10.12 -0.67
N VAL A 90 23.26 -9.31 -1.73
CA VAL A 90 23.42 -9.84 -3.09
C VAL A 90 24.93 -9.90 -3.30
N ASP A 91 25.47 -11.09 -3.53
CA ASP A 91 26.82 -11.16 -4.08
C ASP A 91 26.84 -10.31 -5.36
N PRO A 92 27.82 -9.40 -5.53
CA PRO A 92 27.95 -8.68 -6.78
C PRO A 92 27.99 -9.75 -7.88
N PRO A 93 27.20 -9.60 -8.97
CA PRO A 93 27.30 -10.55 -10.07
C PRO A 93 28.77 -10.61 -10.43
N MET A 94 29.32 -11.84 -10.49
CA MET A 94 30.71 -12.14 -10.77
C MET A 94 31.09 -11.59 -12.15
N LYS A 95 31.19 -10.27 -12.26
CA LYS A 95 31.74 -9.52 -13.38
C LYS A 95 33.17 -9.28 -12.99
N SER A 96 34.04 -10.14 -13.50
CA SER A 96 35.47 -9.89 -13.59
C SER A 96 35.72 -8.45 -14.06
N GLY A 97 36.11 -7.57 -13.13
CA GLY A 97 36.65 -6.25 -13.43
C GLY A 97 35.70 -5.04 -13.41
N ALA A 98 34.46 -5.16 -12.90
CA ALA A 98 33.62 -3.96 -12.74
C ALA A 98 33.95 -3.21 -11.44
N VAL A 99 34.29 -1.94 -11.57
CA VAL A 99 34.52 -1.00 -10.45
C VAL A 99 33.19 -0.79 -9.73
N VAL A 100 33.13 -1.08 -8.44
CA VAL A 100 31.97 -0.77 -7.59
C VAL A 100 31.97 0.75 -7.40
N GLU A 101 30.98 1.46 -7.93
CA GLU A 101 30.86 2.91 -7.74
C GLU A 101 30.28 3.21 -6.34
N GLU A 102 30.61 4.36 -5.75
CA GLU A 102 30.14 4.79 -4.42
C GLU A 102 28.59 4.86 -4.29
N ASN A 103 27.85 4.78 -5.40
CA ASN A 103 26.39 4.79 -5.45
C ASN A 103 25.74 3.42 -5.67
N ASP A 104 26.50 2.31 -5.64
CA ASP A 104 25.91 0.98 -5.75
C ASP A 104 25.08 0.66 -4.50
N ILE A 105 23.77 0.47 -4.70
CA ILE A 105 22.88 0.01 -3.64
C ILE A 105 23.31 -1.41 -3.24
N ALA A 106 23.86 -1.53 -2.04
CA ALA A 106 24.21 -2.81 -1.44
C ALA A 106 22.94 -3.59 -1.09
N GLY A 107 22.40 -4.36 -2.03
CA GLY A 107 21.19 -5.14 -1.82
C GLY A 107 20.21 -5.12 -3.00
N ALA A 108 19.13 -5.88 -2.87
CA ALA A 108 17.97 -5.72 -3.74
C ALA A 108 17.04 -4.62 -3.24
N TRP A 109 16.34 -3.98 -4.17
CA TRP A 109 15.25 -3.07 -3.85
C TRP A 109 14.11 -3.80 -3.16
N ILE A 110 13.55 -3.20 -2.12
CA ILE A 110 12.42 -3.75 -1.38
C ILE A 110 11.24 -2.79 -1.49
N ARG A 111 10.16 -3.27 -2.10
CA ARG A 111 8.90 -2.53 -2.20
C ARG A 111 7.82 -3.21 -1.42
N VAL A 112 7.05 -2.44 -0.64
CA VAL A 112 5.90 -2.93 0.09
C VAL A 112 4.63 -2.39 -0.55
N LEU A 113 3.71 -3.29 -0.93
CA LEU A 113 2.40 -2.93 -1.46
C LEU A 113 1.27 -3.34 -0.51
N TYR A 114 0.09 -2.77 -0.71
CA TYR A 114 -1.13 -3.11 0.03
C TYR A 114 -1.00 -2.86 1.54
N GLY A 115 -0.56 -1.65 1.91
CA GLY A 115 -0.60 -1.16 3.27
C GLY A 115 -2.02 -0.79 3.72
N HIS A 116 -2.20 -0.64 5.02
CA HIS A 116 -3.48 -0.24 5.60
C HIS A 116 -3.26 0.82 6.69
N PRO A 117 -4.04 1.93 6.72
CA PRO A 117 -3.81 3.05 7.64
C PRO A 117 -3.68 2.66 9.11
N GLU A 118 -4.50 1.72 9.58
CA GLU A 118 -4.46 1.26 10.98
C GLU A 118 -3.26 0.37 11.36
N SER A 119 -2.61 -0.29 10.40
CA SER A 119 -1.51 -1.24 10.68
C SER A 119 -0.13 -0.70 10.34
N ILE A 120 -0.03 0.46 9.69
CA ILE A 120 1.28 1.06 9.45
C ILE A 120 1.84 1.65 10.74
N GLU A 121 2.99 1.13 11.15
CA GLU A 121 3.63 1.50 12.42
C GLU A 121 4.74 2.52 12.18
N GLY A 122 5.00 3.36 13.18
CA GLY A 122 6.10 4.34 13.09
C GLY A 122 7.47 3.68 12.91
N SER A 123 7.65 2.46 13.41
CA SER A 123 8.85 1.65 13.18
C SER A 123 9.06 1.38 11.69
N PHE A 124 8.00 1.06 10.94
CA PHE A 124 8.11 0.77 9.51
C PHE A 124 8.48 2.03 8.71
N ILE A 125 7.86 3.17 9.03
CA ILE A 125 8.23 4.46 8.40
C ILE A 125 9.71 4.76 8.64
N LYS A 126 10.20 4.53 9.87
CA LYS A 126 11.63 4.67 10.21
C LYS A 126 12.51 3.69 9.43
N THR A 127 12.09 2.43 9.28
CA THR A 127 12.84 1.43 8.49
C THR A 127 13.02 1.90 7.05
N VAL A 128 11.95 2.41 6.41
CA VAL A 128 12.01 3.00 5.06
C VAL A 128 12.98 4.18 5.02
N ALA A 129 12.93 5.08 6.01
CA ALA A 129 13.85 6.23 6.09
C ALA A 129 15.33 5.85 6.29
N THR A 130 15.60 4.68 6.89
CA THR A 130 16.95 4.29 7.33
C THR A 130 17.68 3.44 6.29
N HIS A 131 16.98 2.69 5.45
CA HIS A 131 17.58 1.75 4.51
C HIS A 131 17.46 2.26 3.07
N SER A 132 18.61 2.51 2.42
CA SER A 132 18.67 3.05 1.05
C SER A 132 18.10 2.12 -0.02
N ASN A 133 18.03 0.81 0.24
CA ASN A 133 17.46 -0.20 -0.65
C ASN A 133 15.96 -0.46 -0.39
N VAL A 134 15.34 0.19 0.60
CA VAL A 134 13.89 0.12 0.81
C VAL A 134 13.24 1.30 0.10
N CYS A 135 12.34 1.02 -0.84
CA CYS A 135 11.67 2.06 -1.60
C CYS A 135 10.91 3.02 -0.67
N SER A 136 11.14 4.32 -0.81
CA SER A 136 10.33 5.42 -0.25
C SER A 136 8.91 5.47 -0.87
N TYR A 137 8.21 4.34 -0.92
CA TYR A 137 6.96 4.15 -1.63
C TYR A 137 5.90 3.56 -0.69
N PHE A 138 4.87 4.35 -0.41
CA PHE A 138 3.82 4.01 0.52
C PHE A 138 2.49 3.80 -0.21
N ASP A 139 2.16 2.54 -0.48
CA ASP A 139 0.87 2.14 -1.04
C ASP A 139 -0.16 1.93 0.07
N ILE A 140 -1.00 2.93 0.33
CA ILE A 140 -1.96 2.96 1.44
C ILE A 140 -3.37 3.31 0.92
N PRO A 141 -4.14 2.32 0.48
CA PRO A 141 -5.55 2.47 0.14
C PRO A 141 -6.42 2.99 1.30
N ILE A 142 -6.87 4.26 1.24
CA ILE A 142 -7.74 4.87 2.26
C ILE A 142 -9.23 4.67 1.98
N GLN A 143 -9.59 4.43 0.71
CA GLN A 143 -10.95 4.24 0.18
C GLN A 143 -11.85 5.48 0.27
N HIS A 144 -11.88 6.18 1.39
CA HIS A 144 -12.61 7.43 1.56
C HIS A 144 -11.98 8.24 2.71
N VAL A 145 -12.49 9.46 2.97
CA VAL A 145 -12.03 10.30 4.10
C VAL A 145 -13.15 10.81 4.99
N SER A 146 -14.38 10.90 4.48
CA SER A 146 -15.52 11.26 5.31
C SER A 146 -15.75 10.22 6.41
N SER A 147 -15.82 10.66 7.66
CA SER A 147 -16.01 9.79 8.83
C SER A 147 -17.32 9.00 8.78
N SER A 148 -18.40 9.56 8.19
CA SER A 148 -19.68 8.86 8.02
C SER A 148 -19.51 7.65 7.11
N ILE A 149 -18.85 7.84 5.98
CA ILE A 149 -18.59 6.80 4.97
C ILE A 149 -17.57 5.80 5.46
N LEU A 150 -16.47 6.26 6.06
CA LEU A 150 -15.45 5.39 6.67
C LEU A 150 -16.06 4.43 7.70
N LYS A 151 -16.97 4.93 8.55
CA LYS A 151 -17.70 4.10 9.51
C LYS A 151 -18.57 3.04 8.81
N LYS A 152 -19.33 3.42 7.78
CA LYS A 152 -20.15 2.47 6.99
C LYS A 152 -19.28 1.46 6.21
N MET A 153 -18.07 1.86 5.82
CA MET A 153 -17.05 1.02 5.17
C MET A 153 -16.39 0.01 6.14
N GLY A 154 -16.63 0.12 7.45
CA GLY A 154 -15.99 -0.71 8.47
C GLY A 154 -14.56 -0.29 8.81
N ARG A 155 -14.20 0.99 8.56
CA ARG A 155 -12.90 1.57 8.93
C ARG A 155 -12.96 2.13 10.35
N GLN A 156 -11.86 1.98 11.09
CA GLN A 156 -11.77 2.45 12.49
C GLN A 156 -10.92 3.73 12.66
N TYR A 157 -10.58 4.38 11.54
CA TYR A 157 -9.82 5.63 11.51
C TYR A 157 -10.68 6.77 10.97
N THR A 158 -10.25 7.98 11.28
CA THR A 158 -10.86 9.24 10.84
C THR A 158 -10.00 9.95 9.81
N ARG A 159 -10.55 11.00 9.19
CA ARG A 159 -9.78 11.91 8.34
C ARG A 159 -8.53 12.46 9.05
N ASP A 160 -8.63 12.79 10.34
CA ASP A 160 -7.53 13.40 11.07
C ASP A 160 -6.42 12.38 11.38
N ASP A 161 -6.77 11.11 11.56
CA ASP A 161 -5.78 10.01 11.63
C ASP A 161 -5.02 9.88 10.32
N LEU A 162 -5.71 9.97 9.18
CA LEU A 162 -5.09 9.93 7.86
C LEU A 162 -4.15 11.13 7.65
N ARG A 163 -4.57 12.35 8.00
CA ARG A 163 -3.68 13.55 7.93
C ARG A 163 -2.42 13.32 8.74
N ARG A 164 -2.57 12.96 10.02
CA ARG A 164 -1.42 12.68 10.91
C ARG A 164 -0.50 11.62 10.35
N LEU A 165 -1.05 10.57 9.74
CA LEU A 165 -0.26 9.51 9.12
C LEU A 165 0.57 10.03 7.94
N PHE A 166 -0.06 10.72 6.98
CA PHE A 166 0.65 11.21 5.80
C PHE A 166 1.65 12.32 6.12
N ASP A 167 1.31 13.21 7.06
CA ASP A 167 2.24 14.24 7.58
C ASP A 167 3.46 13.59 8.26
N LYS A 168 3.24 12.53 9.03
CA LYS A 168 4.32 11.76 9.65
C LYS A 168 5.20 11.07 8.61
N ILE A 169 4.62 10.50 7.55
CA ILE A 169 5.39 9.88 6.48
C ILE A 169 6.27 10.93 5.80
N ARG A 170 5.69 12.04 5.36
CA ARG A 170 6.44 13.11 4.66
C ARG A 170 7.50 13.79 5.52
N SER A 171 7.26 13.91 6.83
CA SER A 171 8.27 14.49 7.73
C SER A 171 9.47 13.56 7.97
N GLN A 172 9.27 12.24 7.95
CA GLN A 172 10.34 11.27 8.17
C GLN A 172 11.02 10.80 6.88
N VAL A 173 10.28 10.81 5.77
CA VAL A 173 10.72 10.40 4.43
C VAL A 173 10.32 11.50 3.45
N PRO A 174 11.13 12.58 3.31
CA PRO A 174 10.78 13.74 2.51
C PRO A 174 10.54 13.47 1.02
N ASP A 175 11.17 12.43 0.49
CA ASP A 175 11.05 11.93 -0.88
C ASP A 175 9.92 10.90 -1.06
N ALA A 176 9.12 10.64 -0.02
CA ALA A 176 8.07 9.64 -0.04
C ALA A 176 7.08 9.83 -1.19
N VAL A 177 6.90 8.76 -1.97
CA VAL A 177 5.83 8.60 -2.94
C VAL A 177 4.62 8.00 -2.22
N LEU A 178 3.53 8.76 -2.14
CA LEU A 178 2.28 8.30 -1.57
C LEU A 178 1.37 7.80 -2.69
N ARG A 179 1.00 6.52 -2.61
CA ARG A 179 -0.03 5.91 -3.46
C ARG A 179 -1.27 5.59 -2.64
N THR A 180 -2.45 5.92 -3.16
CA THR A 180 -3.71 5.52 -2.55
C THR A 180 -4.75 5.07 -3.58
N THR A 181 -5.85 4.50 -3.08
CA THR A 181 -7.04 4.21 -3.87
C THR A 181 -8.29 4.66 -3.15
N LEU A 182 -9.28 5.10 -3.91
CA LEU A 182 -10.57 5.59 -3.44
C LEU A 182 -11.72 4.79 -4.04
N ILE A 183 -12.84 4.74 -3.33
CA ILE A 183 -14.12 4.21 -3.80
C ILE A 183 -15.15 5.34 -3.73
N LEU A 184 -15.71 5.71 -4.87
CA LEU A 184 -16.79 6.70 -4.99
C LEU A 184 -18.15 6.04 -5.15
N GLY A 185 -19.21 6.74 -4.77
CA GLY A 185 -20.58 6.25 -4.88
C GLY A 185 -20.91 5.15 -3.86
N PHE A 186 -20.16 5.08 -2.77
CA PHE A 186 -20.46 4.13 -1.69
C PHE A 186 -21.86 4.44 -1.09
N PRO A 187 -22.65 3.43 -0.67
CA PRO A 187 -24.01 3.66 -0.16
C PRO A 187 -24.12 4.74 0.92
N GLY A 188 -24.89 5.78 0.60
CA GLY A 188 -25.14 6.99 1.37
C GLY A 188 -24.00 8.00 1.39
N GLU A 189 -23.15 8.03 0.37
CA GLU A 189 -22.19 9.12 0.10
C GLU A 189 -22.91 10.38 -0.40
N THR A 190 -22.83 11.45 0.40
CA THR A 190 -23.46 12.74 0.11
C THR A 190 -22.51 13.69 -0.60
N GLU A 191 -23.03 14.80 -1.11
CA GLU A 191 -22.22 15.84 -1.76
C GLU A 191 -21.16 16.42 -0.82
N LYS A 192 -21.53 16.65 0.45
CA LYS A 192 -20.60 17.12 1.48
C LYS A 192 -19.46 16.13 1.74
N ASP A 193 -19.74 14.83 1.66
CA ASP A 193 -18.73 13.78 1.83
C ASP A 193 -17.72 13.82 0.67
N PHE A 194 -18.22 14.01 -0.55
CA PHE A 194 -17.41 14.15 -1.75
C PHE A 194 -16.57 15.44 -1.76
N GLU A 195 -17.15 16.59 -1.43
CA GLU A 195 -16.40 17.86 -1.30
C GLU A 195 -15.28 17.74 -0.25
N THR A 196 -15.56 17.05 0.87
CA THR A 196 -14.56 16.79 1.91
C THR A 196 -13.41 15.92 1.39
N LEU A 197 -13.74 14.94 0.55
CA LEU A 197 -12.76 14.07 -0.11
C LEU A 197 -11.89 14.85 -1.09
N LEU A 198 -12.50 15.68 -1.94
CA LEU A 198 -11.77 16.49 -2.92
C LEU A 198 -10.75 17.42 -2.25
N ARG A 199 -11.18 18.17 -1.22
CA ARG A 199 -10.27 19.05 -0.45
C ARG A 199 -9.15 18.28 0.23
N PHE A 200 -9.43 17.07 0.74
CA PHE A 200 -8.40 16.26 1.36
C PHE A 200 -7.32 15.82 0.35
N ILE A 201 -7.72 15.51 -0.89
CA ILE A 201 -6.79 15.14 -1.96
C ILE A 201 -5.95 16.35 -2.37
N GLU A 202 -6.57 17.53 -2.51
CA GLU A 202 -5.87 18.80 -2.79
C GLU A 202 -4.83 19.14 -1.71
N ASP A 203 -5.18 18.98 -0.44
CA ASP A 203 -4.27 19.20 0.69
C ASP A 203 -3.15 18.16 0.74
N THR A 204 -3.50 16.87 0.57
CA THR A 204 -2.56 15.76 0.75
C THR A 204 -1.67 15.58 -0.46
N ARG A 205 -2.10 15.94 -1.67
CA ARG A 205 -1.33 15.91 -2.91
C ARG A 205 -0.64 14.57 -3.19
N PHE A 206 -1.40 13.48 -3.32
CA PHE A 206 -0.86 12.15 -3.60
C PHE A 206 -0.10 12.10 -4.93
N GLU A 207 1.04 11.41 -4.97
CA GLU A 207 1.78 11.15 -6.20
C GLU A 207 1.03 10.20 -7.14
N HIS A 208 0.39 9.17 -6.57
CA HIS A 208 -0.46 8.25 -7.31
C HIS A 208 -1.80 8.05 -6.60
N LEU A 209 -2.90 8.22 -7.33
CA LEU A 209 -4.22 7.95 -6.80
C LEU A 209 -5.05 7.25 -7.86
N GLY A 210 -5.63 6.11 -7.49
CA GLY A 210 -6.62 5.41 -8.30
C GLY A 210 -8.02 5.60 -7.73
N VAL A 211 -9.02 5.83 -8.58
CA VAL A 211 -10.42 5.88 -8.18
C VAL A 211 -11.16 4.70 -8.79
N PHE A 212 -11.96 4.04 -7.97
CA PHE A 212 -12.89 2.99 -8.39
C PHE A 212 -14.31 3.43 -8.06
N LEU A 213 -15.27 3.06 -8.89
CA LEU A 213 -16.68 3.24 -8.57
C LEU A 213 -17.12 2.07 -7.70
N TYR A 214 -17.98 2.32 -6.72
CA TYR A 214 -18.58 1.28 -5.90
C TYR A 214 -19.31 0.28 -6.80
N SER A 215 -18.96 -1.00 -6.66
CA SER A 215 -19.63 -2.11 -7.33
C SER A 215 -20.41 -2.89 -6.29
N ASP A 216 -21.72 -2.90 -6.46
CA ASP A 216 -22.62 -3.60 -5.54
C ASP A 216 -22.66 -5.11 -5.82
N SER A 217 -22.86 -5.91 -4.76
CA SER A 217 -23.04 -7.36 -4.85
C SER A 217 -23.71 -7.87 -3.58
N ASP A 218 -24.69 -8.75 -3.74
CA ASP A 218 -25.47 -9.42 -2.68
C ASP A 218 -24.62 -10.14 -1.63
N ASP A 219 -23.43 -10.61 -1.99
CA ASP A 219 -22.47 -11.23 -1.07
C ASP A 219 -21.78 -10.25 -0.10
N LEU A 220 -21.94 -8.95 -0.30
CA LEU A 220 -21.26 -7.90 0.47
C LEU A 220 -22.17 -7.31 1.55
N PRO A 221 -21.67 -7.10 2.79
CA PRO A 221 -22.41 -6.38 3.82
C PRO A 221 -22.92 -5.00 3.38
N SER A 222 -22.17 -4.30 2.51
CA SER A 222 -22.55 -2.98 1.99
C SER A 222 -23.81 -2.98 1.12
N HIS A 223 -24.21 -4.12 0.55
CA HIS A 223 -25.43 -4.25 -0.26
C HIS A 223 -26.70 -3.95 0.53
N ASN A 224 -26.68 -4.20 1.84
CA ASN A 224 -27.83 -3.94 2.71
C ASN A 224 -27.88 -2.50 3.25
N LEU A 225 -26.93 -1.65 2.85
CA LEU A 225 -26.93 -0.25 3.27
C LEU A 225 -27.93 0.54 2.43
N PRO A 226 -28.69 1.49 3.03
CA PRO A 226 -29.61 2.31 2.26
C PRO A 226 -28.86 3.40 1.46
N GLU A 227 -29.62 4.12 0.63
CA GLU A 227 -29.16 5.35 -0.04
C GLU A 227 -28.04 5.12 -1.07
N HIS A 228 -28.18 4.11 -1.93
CA HIS A 228 -27.26 3.91 -3.05
C HIS A 228 -27.20 5.15 -3.95
N VAL A 229 -25.99 5.56 -4.30
CA VAL A 229 -25.76 6.75 -5.13
C VAL A 229 -26.05 6.42 -6.59
N PRO A 230 -26.80 7.25 -7.33
CA PRO A 230 -27.03 7.04 -8.76
C PRO A 230 -25.72 7.03 -9.55
N ALA A 231 -25.60 6.11 -10.51
CA ALA A 231 -24.39 5.95 -11.32
C ALA A 231 -23.95 7.24 -12.04
N SER A 232 -24.91 8.09 -12.47
CA SER A 232 -24.61 9.38 -13.09
C SER A 232 -23.89 10.34 -12.14
N VAL A 233 -24.32 10.41 -10.88
CA VAL A 233 -23.69 11.23 -9.84
C VAL A 233 -22.30 10.69 -9.51
N THR A 234 -22.16 9.37 -9.39
CA THR A 234 -20.87 8.72 -9.14
C THR A 234 -19.88 8.94 -10.28
N GLN A 235 -20.35 8.94 -11.54
CA GLN A 235 -19.51 9.23 -12.70
C GLN A 235 -19.07 10.70 -12.73
N GLU A 236 -19.98 11.65 -12.46
CA GLU A 236 -19.63 13.06 -12.38
C GLU A 236 -18.54 13.31 -11.31
N ARG A 237 -18.71 12.71 -10.13
CA ARG A 237 -17.71 12.77 -9.04
C ARG A 237 -16.37 12.16 -9.45
N TYR A 238 -16.39 11.04 -10.18
CA TYR A 238 -15.18 10.42 -10.71
C TYR A 238 -14.43 11.36 -11.65
N ASP A 239 -15.14 11.96 -12.62
CA ASP A 239 -14.53 12.85 -13.62
C ASP A 239 -13.91 14.08 -12.96
N GLN A 240 -14.62 14.68 -12.00
CA GLN A 240 -14.12 15.83 -11.23
C GLN A 240 -12.87 15.46 -10.41
N LEU A 241 -12.90 14.35 -9.68
CA LEU A 241 -11.77 13.93 -8.85
C LEU A 241 -10.55 13.55 -9.69
N MET A 242 -10.74 12.81 -10.79
CA MET A 242 -9.66 12.44 -11.69
C MET A 242 -9.05 13.66 -12.39
N SER A 243 -9.84 14.68 -12.74
CA SER A 243 -9.33 15.95 -13.24
C SER A 243 -8.45 16.65 -12.21
N CYS A 244 -8.89 16.75 -10.95
CA CYS A 244 -8.09 17.33 -9.87
C CYS A 244 -6.77 16.55 -9.65
N GLN A 245 -6.84 15.21 -9.63
CA GLN A 245 -5.66 14.37 -9.45
C GLN A 245 -4.67 14.49 -10.63
N LEU A 246 -5.15 14.67 -11.87
CA LEU A 246 -4.30 14.89 -13.02
C LEU A 246 -3.38 16.09 -12.81
N ASP A 247 -3.94 17.22 -12.37
CA ASP A 247 -3.20 18.45 -12.12
C ASP A 247 -2.20 18.29 -10.98
N ILE A 248 -2.61 17.62 -9.89
CA ILE A 248 -1.73 17.30 -8.75
C ILE A 248 -0.55 16.44 -9.20
N SER A 249 -0.81 15.35 -9.93
CA SER A 249 0.23 14.44 -10.41
C SER A 249 1.20 15.16 -11.36
N ALA A 250 0.71 15.99 -12.28
CA ALA A 250 1.56 16.78 -13.17
C ALA A 250 2.50 17.72 -12.40
N GLN A 251 1.97 18.44 -11.41
CA GLN A 251 2.77 19.32 -10.54
C GLN A 251 3.77 18.53 -9.69
N ASN A 252 3.36 17.40 -9.14
CA ASN A 252 4.23 16.54 -8.33
C ASN A 252 5.39 15.96 -9.17
N TYR A 253 5.17 15.66 -10.45
CA TYR A 253 6.23 15.12 -11.31
C TYR A 253 7.21 16.16 -11.83
N GLN A 254 6.89 17.45 -11.80
CA GLN A 254 7.84 18.49 -12.20
C GLN A 254 9.14 18.45 -11.39
N LYS A 255 9.08 18.03 -10.12
CA LYS A 255 10.26 17.92 -9.26
C LYS A 255 11.27 16.85 -9.71
N TYR A 256 10.87 15.94 -10.62
CA TYR A 256 11.73 14.89 -11.17
C TYR A 256 12.26 15.20 -12.57
N ILE A 257 11.89 16.35 -13.17
CA ILE A 257 12.42 16.78 -14.46
C ILE A 257 13.76 17.49 -14.20
N GLY A 258 14.86 16.88 -14.66
CA GLY A 258 16.23 17.32 -14.46
C GLY A 258 17.20 16.15 -14.50
#